data_AF-A0A6B2Z466-F1
#
_entry.id   AF-A0A6B2Z466-F1
#
_cell.length_a   1.000
_cell.length_b   1.000
_cell.length_c   1.000
_cell.angle_alpha   90.00
_cell.angle_beta   90.00
_cell.angle_gamma   90.00
#
_symmetry.space_group_name_H-M   'P 1'
#
loop_
_entity.id
_entity.type
_entity.pdbx_description
1 polymer ?
#
loop_
_entity_poly.entity_id
_entity_poly.type
_entity_poly.pdbx_seq_one_letter_code
_entity_poly.pdbx_strand_id
1 'polypeptide(L)'
;METNGLRPTPEQAHSALADTERVQASAAALSATPWPNWFFITLTLYVAALPIAYGGAMADEDWLLPSPAWMGIMLAITAVHGVLFAVAARGWRARTGVALRLDVLPKQATVPLAIGMPVLLVGAAFAFRVTGWAVWLVAASLIGAAVSVGFHLAFVRLHRKTA
;
A
#
# COMPACT_ATOMS: atom_id res chain seq x y z
N MET A 1 30.13 5.86 36.64
CA MET A 1 29.58 4.48 36.71
C MET A 1 29.93 3.82 35.38
N GLU A 2 31.13 3.26 35.29
CA GLU A 2 31.67 2.66 34.06
C GLU A 2 31.15 1.23 33.95
N THR A 3 30.27 0.97 32.99
CA THR A 3 29.88 -0.40 32.64
C THR A 3 31.02 -1.02 31.83
N ASN A 4 31.93 -1.73 32.51
CA ASN A 4 32.86 -2.66 31.85
C ASN A 4 32.04 -3.68 31.05
N GLY A 5 31.99 -3.49 29.73
CA GLY A 5 31.31 -4.37 28.79
C GLY A 5 32.01 -5.72 28.73
N LEU A 6 31.66 -6.62 29.67
CA LEU A 6 32.01 -8.03 29.59
C LEU A 6 31.49 -8.58 28.25
N ARG A 7 32.43 -9.09 27.45
CA ARG A 7 32.13 -9.76 26.18
C ARG A 7 31.09 -10.86 26.47
N PRO A 8 29.94 -10.86 25.79
CA PRO A 8 28.88 -11.83 26.07
C PRO A 8 29.43 -13.24 25.90
N THR A 9 29.06 -14.14 26.82
CA THR A 9 29.44 -15.54 26.70
C THR A 9 28.79 -16.14 25.44
N PRO A 10 29.36 -17.21 24.85
CA PRO A 10 28.76 -17.86 23.67
C PRO A 10 27.29 -18.26 23.90
N GLU A 11 26.94 -18.69 25.12
CA GLU A 11 25.57 -19.01 25.50
C GLU A 11 24.66 -17.78 25.52
N GLN A 12 25.13 -16.64 26.03
CA GLN A 12 24.40 -15.36 26.00
C GLN A 12 24.21 -14.84 24.57
N ALA A 13 25.19 -15.07 23.69
CA ALA A 13 25.05 -14.72 22.27
C ALA A 13 23.99 -15.59 21.57
N HIS A 14 23.97 -16.90 21.83
CA HIS A 14 22.94 -17.80 21.27
C HIS A 14 21.54 -17.50 21.82
N SER A 15 21.41 -17.22 23.13
CA SER A 15 20.11 -16.86 23.71
C SER A 15 19.59 -15.53 23.16
N ALA A 16 20.46 -14.54 22.98
CA ALA A 16 20.11 -13.26 22.37
C ALA A 16 19.67 -13.42 20.91
N LEU A 17 20.34 -14.29 20.13
CA LEU A 17 19.94 -14.61 18.76
C LEU A 17 18.57 -15.30 18.73
N ALA A 18 18.35 -16.30 19.58
CA ALA A 18 17.07 -17.01 19.67
C ALA A 18 15.90 -16.08 20.08
N ASP A 19 16.13 -15.15 21.01
CA ASP A 19 15.13 -14.15 21.38
C ASP A 19 14.88 -13.14 20.25
N THR A 20 15.92 -12.77 19.50
CA THR A 20 15.76 -11.90 18.32
C THR A 20 14.92 -12.58 17.24
N GLU A 21 15.17 -13.87 16.97
CA GLU A 21 14.37 -14.68 16.04
C GLU A 21 12.93 -14.81 16.50
N ARG A 22 12.70 -15.03 17.81
CA ARG A 22 11.36 -15.09 18.39
C ARG A 22 10.62 -13.76 18.24
N VAL A 23 11.27 -12.63 18.54
CA VAL A 23 10.69 -11.28 18.36
C VAL A 23 10.40 -11.01 16.88
N GLN A 24 11.29 -11.39 15.98
CA GLN A 24 11.10 -11.23 14.54
C GLN A 24 9.93 -12.08 14.04
N ALA A 25 9.80 -13.32 14.52
CA ALA A 25 8.69 -14.21 14.20
C ALA A 25 7.36 -13.68 14.74
N SER A 26 7.31 -13.19 15.98
CA SER A 26 6.10 -12.57 16.55
C SER A 26 5.72 -11.28 15.83
N ALA A 27 6.69 -10.44 15.50
CA ALA A 27 6.45 -9.23 14.72
C ALA A 27 5.94 -9.56 13.31
N ALA A 28 6.51 -10.58 12.66
CA ALA A 28 6.04 -11.09 11.37
C ALA A 28 4.59 -11.60 11.45
N ALA A 29 4.26 -12.40 12.47
CA ALA A 29 2.91 -12.92 12.69
C ALA A 29 1.88 -11.81 12.97
N LEU A 30 2.26 -10.77 13.73
CA LEU A 30 1.39 -9.62 13.98
C LEU A 30 1.19 -8.79 12.70
N SER A 31 2.26 -8.56 11.95
CA SER A 31 2.25 -7.86 10.64
C SER A 31 1.48 -8.58 9.53
N ALA A 32 1.23 -9.87 9.72
CA ALA A 32 0.39 -10.70 8.86
C ALA A 32 -1.12 -10.55 9.13
N THR A 33 -1.55 -9.75 10.12
CA THR A 33 -3.00 -9.57 10.34
C THR A 33 -3.66 -8.78 9.19
N PRO A 34 -4.79 -9.26 8.63
CA PRO A 34 -5.52 -8.59 7.56
C PRO A 34 -5.88 -7.15 7.91
N TRP A 35 -5.72 -6.24 6.95
CA TRP A 35 -6.16 -4.87 7.09
C TRP A 35 -7.69 -4.85 7.24
N PRO A 36 -8.26 -3.89 8.00
CA PRO A 36 -9.71 -3.78 8.09
C PRO A 36 -10.36 -3.67 6.71
N ASN A 37 -11.47 -4.39 6.48
CA ASN A 37 -12.15 -4.40 5.18
C ASN A 37 -12.49 -3.00 4.67
N TRP A 38 -12.90 -2.09 5.57
CA TRP A 38 -13.21 -0.70 5.19
C TRP A 38 -11.99 0.00 4.58
N PHE A 39 -10.79 -0.22 5.14
CA PHE A 39 -9.58 0.42 4.67
C PHE A 39 -9.18 -0.15 3.30
N PHE A 40 -9.28 -1.47 3.13
CA PHE A 40 -9.06 -2.12 1.84
C PHE A 40 -10.02 -1.60 0.75
N ILE A 41 -11.31 -1.45 1.07
CA ILE A 41 -12.32 -0.88 0.16
C ILE A 41 -11.91 0.55 -0.22
N THR A 42 -11.57 1.39 0.76
CA THR A 42 -11.09 2.75 0.51
C THR A 42 -9.86 2.77 -0.39
N LEU A 43 -8.85 1.95 -0.12
CA LEU A 43 -7.63 1.88 -0.93
C LEU A 43 -7.96 1.48 -2.38
N THR A 44 -8.83 0.50 -2.55
CA THR A 44 -9.26 0.03 -3.88
C THR A 44 -10.00 1.12 -4.65
N LEU A 45 -10.92 1.84 -3.99
CA LEU A 45 -11.62 2.97 -4.58
C LEU A 45 -10.66 4.12 -4.94
N TYR A 46 -9.69 4.41 -4.07
CA TYR A 46 -8.65 5.40 -4.33
C TYR A 46 -7.84 5.06 -5.58
N VAL A 47 -7.34 3.83 -5.65
CA VAL A 47 -6.58 3.30 -6.80
C VAL A 47 -7.42 3.34 -8.08
N ALA A 48 -8.70 2.98 -8.02
CA ALA A 48 -9.60 3.02 -9.17
C ALA A 48 -9.92 4.45 -9.63
N ALA A 49 -10.03 5.41 -8.71
CA ALA A 49 -10.33 6.80 -9.03
C ALA A 49 -9.12 7.56 -9.59
N LEU A 50 -7.90 7.16 -9.24
CA LEU A 50 -6.69 7.91 -9.54
C LEU A 50 -6.43 8.12 -11.04
N PRO A 51 -6.55 7.12 -11.94
CA PRO A 51 -6.35 7.32 -13.38
C PRO A 51 -7.33 8.33 -13.97
N ILE A 52 -8.60 8.31 -13.52
CA ILE A 52 -9.65 9.21 -13.99
C ILE A 52 -9.37 10.64 -13.51
N ALA A 53 -9.08 10.82 -12.22
CA ALA A 53 -8.83 12.13 -11.65
C ALA A 53 -7.55 12.76 -12.21
N TYR A 54 -6.48 11.98 -12.33
CA TYR A 54 -5.22 12.44 -12.89
C TYR A 54 -5.31 12.71 -14.40
N GLY A 55 -5.97 11.82 -15.16
CA GLY A 55 -6.25 12.03 -16.58
C GLY A 55 -7.11 13.27 -16.82
N GLY A 56 -8.15 13.50 -16.02
CA GLY A 56 -8.99 14.70 -16.08
C GLY A 56 -8.21 15.98 -15.74
N ALA A 57 -7.26 15.93 -14.82
CA ALA A 57 -6.40 17.06 -14.50
C ALA A 57 -5.44 17.42 -15.66
N MET A 58 -5.04 16.43 -16.46
CA MET A 58 -4.20 16.61 -17.66
C MET A 58 -4.98 16.87 -18.95
N ALA A 59 -6.31 16.74 -18.93
CA ALA A 59 -7.15 16.87 -20.11
C ALA A 59 -7.23 18.33 -20.61
N ASP A 60 -7.54 18.50 -21.90
CA ASP A 60 -7.85 19.81 -22.49
C ASP A 60 -9.19 20.36 -21.94
N GLU A 61 -9.45 21.67 -22.12
CA GLU A 61 -10.55 22.40 -21.45
C GLU A 61 -11.96 21.84 -21.73
N ASP A 62 -12.14 21.13 -22.86
CA ASP A 62 -13.43 20.58 -23.30
C ASP A 62 -13.78 19.21 -22.67
N TRP A 63 -12.99 18.74 -21.69
CA TRP A 63 -13.27 17.50 -20.98
C TRP A 63 -14.42 17.65 -19.97
N LEU A 64 -14.87 16.54 -19.36
CA LEU A 64 -16.05 16.46 -18.48
C LEU A 64 -16.16 17.56 -17.42
N LEU A 65 -15.03 18.01 -16.89
CA LEU A 65 -14.91 19.12 -15.95
C LEU A 65 -13.63 19.90 -16.29
N PRO A 66 -13.56 21.20 -15.98
CA PRO A 66 -12.35 21.98 -16.18
C PRO A 66 -11.20 21.46 -15.30
N SER A 67 -9.96 21.55 -15.79
CA SER A 67 -8.76 21.00 -15.12
C SER A 67 -8.63 21.38 -13.63
N PRO A 68 -8.90 22.62 -13.18
CA PRO A 68 -8.87 22.97 -11.76
C PRO A 68 -9.84 22.17 -10.89
N ALA A 69 -11.02 21.82 -11.43
CA ALA A 69 -11.99 20.99 -10.72
C ALA A 69 -11.46 19.56 -10.54
N TRP A 70 -10.85 18.98 -11.58
CA TRP A 70 -10.19 17.67 -11.47
C TRP A 70 -9.00 17.69 -10.50
N MET A 71 -8.20 18.76 -10.51
CA MET A 71 -7.13 18.96 -9.55
C MET A 71 -7.66 18.99 -8.11
N GLY A 72 -8.75 19.72 -7.87
CA GLY A 72 -9.44 19.76 -6.58
C GLY A 72 -9.92 18.38 -6.13
N ILE A 73 -10.53 17.60 -7.04
CA ILE A 73 -10.95 16.22 -6.77
C ILE A 73 -9.76 15.34 -6.40
N MET A 74 -8.66 15.42 -7.16
CA MET A 74 -7.45 14.63 -6.90
C MET A 74 -6.84 14.94 -5.53
N LEU A 75 -6.76 16.24 -5.17
CA LEU A 75 -6.30 16.67 -3.86
C LEU A 75 -7.20 16.18 -2.73
N ALA A 76 -8.52 16.32 -2.89
CA ALA A 76 -9.50 15.87 -1.90
C ALA A 76 -9.42 14.36 -1.67
N ILE A 77 -9.42 13.56 -2.75
CA ILE A 77 -9.34 12.10 -2.68
C ILE A 77 -8.00 11.66 -2.04
N THR A 78 -6.90 12.34 -2.33
CA THR A 78 -5.58 12.08 -1.72
C THR A 78 -5.54 12.44 -0.24
N ALA A 79 -6.12 13.58 0.15
CA ALA A 79 -6.22 13.98 1.55
C ALA A 79 -7.07 12.98 2.35
N VAL A 80 -8.24 12.58 1.82
CA VAL A 80 -9.10 11.57 2.43
C VAL A 80 -8.36 10.24 2.58
N HIS A 81 -7.65 9.79 1.54
CA HIS A 81 -6.84 8.58 1.60
C HIS A 81 -5.76 8.68 2.69
N GLY A 82 -5.02 9.80 2.76
CA GLY A 82 -4.00 10.03 3.77
C GLY A 82 -4.54 10.00 5.21
N VAL A 83 -5.70 10.63 5.45
CA VAL A 83 -6.39 10.58 6.75
C VAL A 83 -6.78 9.15 7.11
N LEU A 84 -7.42 8.43 6.19
CA LEU A 84 -7.85 7.05 6.43
C LEU A 84 -6.67 6.09 6.65
N PHE A 85 -5.56 6.31 5.94
CA PHE A 85 -4.30 5.60 6.17
C PHE A 85 -3.73 5.90 7.55
N ALA A 86 -3.70 7.17 7.97
CA ALA A 86 -3.24 7.53 9.31
C ALA A 86 -4.10 6.89 10.41
N VAL A 87 -5.43 6.86 10.23
CA VAL A 87 -6.34 6.17 11.17
C VAL A 87 -6.05 4.67 11.22
N ALA A 88 -5.91 4.03 10.06
CA ALA A 88 -5.61 2.61 9.99
C ALA A 88 -4.25 2.28 10.62
N ALA A 89 -3.20 3.04 10.30
CA ALA A 89 -1.86 2.88 10.85
C ALA A 89 -1.83 3.10 12.38
N ARG A 90 -2.57 4.08 12.88
CA ARG A 90 -2.68 4.34 14.33
C ARG A 90 -3.44 3.22 15.04
N GLY A 91 -4.59 2.80 14.49
CA GLY A 91 -5.38 1.69 15.03
C GLY A 91 -4.60 0.38 15.02
N TRP A 92 -3.81 0.14 13.97
CA TRP A 92 -2.89 -0.97 13.87
C TRP A 92 -1.83 -0.97 14.96
N ARG A 93 -1.12 0.15 15.11
CA ARG A 93 -0.07 0.32 16.12
C ARG A 93 -0.62 0.15 17.53
N ALA A 94 -1.84 0.64 17.79
CA ALA A 94 -2.51 0.48 19.07
C ALA A 94 -2.84 -0.99 19.40
N ARG A 95 -3.19 -1.80 18.38
CA ARG A 95 -3.55 -3.22 18.57
C ARG A 95 -2.35 -4.15 18.65
N THR A 96 -1.32 -3.89 17.85
CA THR A 96 -0.20 -4.82 17.66
C THR A 96 1.08 -4.35 18.34
N GLY A 97 1.18 -3.07 18.74
CA GLY A 97 2.40 -2.47 19.27
C GLY A 97 3.50 -2.22 18.22
N VAL A 98 3.32 -2.67 16.97
CA VAL A 98 4.33 -2.59 15.89
C VAL A 98 3.87 -1.63 14.80
N ALA A 99 4.82 -0.95 14.17
CA ALA A 99 4.55 -0.17 12.97
C ALA A 99 4.12 -1.09 11.81
N LEU A 100 3.29 -0.57 10.91
CA LEU A 100 2.85 -1.29 9.72
C LEU A 100 4.08 -1.60 8.83
N ARG A 101 4.54 -2.85 8.80
CA ARG A 101 5.68 -3.26 7.97
C ARG A 101 5.18 -3.80 6.64
N LEU A 102 5.57 -3.14 5.56
CA LEU A 102 5.34 -3.62 4.18
C LEU A 102 6.35 -4.71 3.78
N ASP A 103 7.42 -4.91 4.56
CA ASP A 103 8.52 -5.85 4.30
C ASP A 103 8.14 -7.33 4.41
N VAL A 104 6.94 -7.62 4.92
CA VAL A 104 6.46 -8.98 5.25
C VAL A 104 5.88 -9.66 4.01
N LEU A 105 5.64 -8.88 2.98
CA LEU A 105 5.13 -9.34 1.70
C LEU A 105 6.27 -9.92 0.85
N PRO A 106 6.03 -11.01 0.10
CA PRO A 106 7.05 -11.62 -0.74
C PRO A 106 7.58 -10.60 -1.76
N LYS A 107 8.90 -10.36 -1.74
CA LYS A 107 9.58 -9.38 -2.62
C LYS A 107 9.27 -9.58 -4.11
N GLN A 108 9.08 -10.84 -4.51
CA GLN A 108 8.74 -11.24 -5.88
C GLN A 108 7.39 -10.66 -6.34
N ALA A 109 6.45 -10.40 -5.42
CA ALA A 109 5.16 -9.79 -5.74
C ALA A 109 5.15 -8.28 -5.51
N THR A 110 5.84 -7.79 -4.46
CA THR A 110 5.83 -6.35 -4.12
C THR A 110 6.68 -5.51 -5.06
N VAL A 111 7.81 -6.00 -5.55
CA VAL A 111 8.68 -5.21 -6.45
C VAL A 111 8.00 -4.94 -7.80
N PRO A 112 7.45 -5.94 -8.51
CA PRO A 112 6.69 -5.67 -9.73
C PRO A 112 5.49 -4.78 -9.48
N LEU A 113 4.82 -4.92 -8.34
CA LEU A 113 3.68 -4.07 -7.97
C LEU A 113 4.10 -2.61 -7.75
N ALA A 114 5.20 -2.39 -7.02
CA ALA A 114 5.71 -1.06 -6.67
C ALA A 114 6.17 -0.28 -7.91
N ILE A 115 6.56 -0.96 -8.98
CA ILE A 115 6.94 -0.34 -10.26
C ILE A 115 5.74 -0.28 -11.21
N GLY A 116 5.05 -1.41 -11.37
CA GLY A 116 3.97 -1.59 -12.33
C GLY A 116 2.74 -0.75 -12.01
N MET A 117 2.38 -0.57 -10.73
CA MET A 117 1.23 0.25 -10.36
C MET A 117 1.44 1.73 -10.68
N PRO A 118 2.54 2.39 -10.27
CA PRO A 118 2.80 3.77 -10.70
C PRO A 118 2.82 3.93 -12.22
N VAL A 119 3.46 3.00 -12.94
CA VAL A 119 3.50 3.02 -14.41
C VAL A 119 2.10 2.89 -15.01
N LEU A 120 1.27 1.97 -14.50
CA LEU A 120 -0.11 1.80 -14.96
C LEU A 120 -0.94 3.07 -14.70
N LEU A 121 -0.90 3.58 -13.47
CA LEU A 121 -1.75 4.68 -13.01
C LEU A 121 -1.39 6.01 -13.69
N VAL A 122 -0.10 6.31 -13.82
CA VAL A 122 0.40 7.56 -14.43
C VAL A 122 0.47 7.42 -15.96
N GLY A 123 0.96 6.28 -16.46
CA GLY A 123 1.12 6.02 -17.88
C GLY A 123 -0.19 6.02 -18.65
N ALA A 124 -1.29 5.58 -18.02
CA ALA A 124 -2.62 5.65 -18.63
C ALA A 124 -3.10 7.08 -18.86
N ALA A 125 -2.83 8.00 -17.93
CA ALA A 125 -3.15 9.42 -18.11
C ALA A 125 -2.32 10.05 -19.24
N PHE A 126 -1.05 9.66 -19.37
CA PHE A 126 -0.22 10.07 -20.50
C PHE A 126 -0.74 9.52 -21.84
N ALA A 127 -1.07 8.22 -21.90
CA ALA A 127 -1.65 7.61 -23.09
C ALA A 127 -2.99 8.27 -23.47
N PHE A 128 -3.84 8.57 -22.50
CA PHE A 128 -5.06 9.36 -22.70
C PHE A 128 -4.76 10.75 -23.26
N ARG A 129 -3.78 11.47 -22.71
CA ARG A 129 -3.40 12.80 -23.19
C ARG A 129 -2.94 12.80 -24.65
N VAL A 130 -2.20 11.77 -25.06
CA VAL A 130 -1.65 11.64 -26.43
C VAL A 130 -2.70 11.13 -27.42
N THR A 131 -3.57 10.21 -27.01
CA THR A 131 -4.52 9.55 -27.92
C THR A 131 -5.93 10.15 -27.90
N GLY A 132 -6.28 10.90 -26.85
CA GLY A 132 -7.63 11.38 -26.56
C GLY A 132 -8.60 10.29 -26.10
N TRP A 133 -8.17 9.03 -25.97
CA TRP A 133 -9.08 7.90 -25.74
C TRP A 133 -9.28 7.60 -24.25
N ALA A 134 -10.50 7.83 -23.75
CA ALA A 134 -10.88 7.57 -22.36
C ALA A 134 -10.67 6.11 -21.92
N VAL A 135 -10.62 5.16 -22.87
CA VAL A 135 -10.49 3.73 -22.61
C VAL A 135 -9.22 3.41 -21.81
N TRP A 136 -8.14 4.18 -21.99
CA TRP A 136 -6.91 4.01 -21.22
C TRP A 136 -7.12 4.24 -19.72
N LEU A 137 -7.88 5.28 -19.36
CA LEU A 137 -8.19 5.61 -17.98
C LEU A 137 -9.07 4.53 -17.35
N VAL A 138 -10.13 4.12 -18.07
CA VAL A 138 -11.06 3.08 -17.60
C VAL A 138 -10.35 1.74 -17.42
N ALA A 139 -9.52 1.34 -18.39
CA ALA A 139 -8.76 0.09 -18.29
C ALA A 139 -7.79 0.13 -17.10
N ALA A 140 -7.06 1.23 -16.91
CA ALA A 140 -6.14 1.38 -15.78
C ALA A 140 -6.88 1.36 -14.43
N SER A 141 -8.04 1.99 -14.33
CA SER A 141 -8.89 1.95 -13.15
C SER A 141 -9.34 0.52 -12.81
N LEU A 142 -9.81 -0.23 -13.81
CA LEU A 142 -10.26 -1.61 -13.64
C LEU A 142 -9.10 -2.55 -13.27
N ILE A 143 -7.96 -2.43 -13.97
CA ILE A 143 -6.76 -3.23 -13.68
C ILE A 143 -6.24 -2.90 -12.29
N GLY A 144 -6.14 -1.62 -11.92
CA GLY A 144 -5.70 -1.20 -10.60
C GLY A 144 -6.59 -1.72 -9.49
N ALA A 145 -7.91 -1.68 -9.67
CA ALA A 145 -8.88 -2.26 -8.74
C ALA A 145 -8.70 -3.78 -8.61
N ALA A 146 -8.59 -4.49 -9.74
CA ALA A 146 -8.40 -5.93 -9.76
C ALA A 146 -7.08 -6.36 -9.07
N VAL A 147 -6.01 -5.61 -9.30
CA VAL A 147 -4.71 -5.84 -8.65
C VAL A 147 -4.81 -5.61 -7.14
N SER A 148 -5.45 -4.52 -6.69
CA SER A 148 -5.69 -4.24 -5.27
C SER A 148 -6.45 -5.39 -4.60
N VAL A 149 -7.55 -5.83 -5.22
CA VAL A 149 -8.37 -6.95 -4.73
C VAL A 149 -7.57 -8.25 -4.69
N GLY A 150 -6.89 -8.59 -5.79
CA GLY A 150 -6.08 -9.81 -5.89
C GLY A 150 -4.98 -9.86 -4.83
N PHE A 151 -4.33 -8.72 -4.56
CA PHE A 151 -3.30 -8.63 -3.53
C PHE A 151 -3.86 -8.83 -2.12
N HIS A 152 -4.99 -8.21 -1.82
CA HIS A 152 -5.67 -8.41 -0.53
C HIS A 152 -6.09 -9.87 -0.33
N LEU A 153 -6.68 -10.51 -1.35
CA LEU A 153 -7.05 -11.93 -1.30
C LEU A 153 -5.83 -12.84 -1.14
N ALA A 154 -4.74 -12.55 -1.85
CA ALA A 154 -3.49 -13.30 -1.72
C ALA A 154 -2.91 -13.17 -0.30
N PHE A 155 -2.90 -11.96 0.25
CA PHE A 155 -2.47 -11.69 1.63
C PHE A 155 -3.30 -12.48 2.65
N VAL A 156 -4.63 -12.39 2.57
CA VAL A 156 -5.55 -13.13 3.45
C VAL A 156 -5.32 -14.64 3.30
N ARG A 157 -5.13 -15.15 2.08
CA ARG A 157 -4.90 -16.58 1.83
C ARG A 157 -3.57 -17.06 2.38
N LEU A 158 -2.49 -16.28 2.24
CA LEU A 158 -1.18 -16.62 2.77
C LEU A 158 -1.23 -16.73 4.30
N HIS A 159 -1.91 -15.80 4.96
CA HIS A 159 -1.93 -15.75 6.43
C HIS A 159 -2.95 -16.68 7.08
N ARG A 160 -3.99 -17.10 6.35
CA ARG A 160 -4.89 -18.17 6.79
C ARG A 160 -4.23 -19.56 6.77
N LYS A 161 -3.24 -19.79 5.90
CA LYS A 161 -2.53 -21.09 5.83
C LYS A 161 -1.46 -21.28 6.90
N THR A 162 -1.03 -20.19 7.53
CA THR A 162 0.01 -20.18 8.57
C THR A 162 -0.55 -20.16 10.00
N ALA A 163 -1.87 -20.01 10.17
CA ALA A 163 -2.59 -20.08 11.44
C ALA A 163 -3.23 -21.45 11.61
#